data_AF-A0A0Q6AFC6-F1
#
_entry.id   AF-A0A0Q6AFC6-F1
#
_cell.length_a   1.000
_cell.length_b   1.000
_cell.length_c   1.000
_cell.angle_alpha   90.00
_cell.angle_beta   90.00
_cell.angle_gamma   90.00
#
_symmetry.space_group_name_H-M   'P 1'
#
loop_
_entity.id
_entity.type
_entity.pdbx_description
1 polymer ?
#
loop_
_entity_poly.entity_id
_entity_poly.type
_entity_poly.pdbx_seq_one_letter_code
_entity_poly.pdbx_strand_id
1 'polypeptide(L)'
;MAAVAADADRERAAMRALAERGRVAGAARAAAVRERVAARAGAVAGVEVAVEGDAVVLSGRGLARRSITDPAFAQVAEWGR
;
A
#
# COMPACT_ATOMS: atom_id res chain seq x y z
N MET A 1 19.75 38.51 15.00
CA MET A 1 19.98 37.06 15.23
C MET A 1 18.72 36.32 15.69
N ALA A 2 17.96 36.80 16.69
CA ALA A 2 16.74 36.12 17.16
C ALA A 2 15.64 35.92 16.08
N ALA A 3 15.44 36.89 15.20
CA ALA A 3 14.45 36.78 14.11
C ALA A 3 14.80 35.69 13.08
N VAL A 4 16.09 35.47 12.80
CA VAL A 4 16.57 34.44 11.86
C VAL A 4 16.39 33.04 12.46
N ALA A 5 16.60 32.88 13.77
CA ALA A 5 16.35 31.62 14.47
C ALA A 5 14.85 31.26 14.49
N ALA A 6 13.99 32.24 14.76
CA ALA A 6 12.53 32.05 14.75
C ALA A 6 12.00 31.66 13.36
N ASP A 7 12.60 32.18 12.28
CA ASP A 7 12.21 31.83 10.92
C ASP A 7 12.58 30.39 10.56
N ALA A 8 13.80 29.97 10.91
CA ALA A 8 14.27 28.60 10.72
C ALA A 8 13.44 27.57 11.51
N ASP A 9 12.95 27.92 12.71
CA ASP A 9 12.05 27.05 13.48
C ASP A 9 10.67 26.91 12.83
N ARG A 10 10.13 27.99 12.26
CA ARG A 10 8.88 27.95 11.50
C ARG A 10 9.00 27.08 10.26
N GLU A 11 10.11 27.20 9.53
CA GLU A 11 10.38 26.37 8.35
C GLU A 11 10.51 24.88 8.72
N ARG A 12 11.25 24.56 9.79
CA ARG A 12 11.34 23.18 10.31
C ARG A 12 9.98 22.63 10.76
N ALA A 13 9.15 23.45 11.40
CA ALA A 13 7.81 23.05 11.79
C ALA A 13 6.92 22.76 10.57
N ALA A 14 6.97 23.62 9.54
CA ALA A 14 6.25 23.43 8.30
C ALA A 14 6.68 22.15 7.56
N MET A 15 7.98 21.87 7.48
CA MET A 15 8.50 20.65 6.86
C MET A 15 8.07 19.38 7.61
N ARG A 16 8.10 19.39 8.95
CA ARG A 16 7.59 18.27 9.75
C ARG A 16 6.10 18.04 9.54
N ALA A 17 5.31 19.11 9.50
CA ALA A 17 3.87 19.02 9.25
C ALA A 17 3.57 18.46 7.85
N LEU A 18 4.33 18.86 6.83
CA LEU A 18 4.20 18.33 5.47
C LEU A 18 4.55 16.83 5.41
N ALA A 19 5.65 16.43 6.04
CA ALA A 19 6.06 15.04 6.11
C ALA A 19 5.03 14.15 6.81
N GLU A 20 4.43 14.64 7.91
CA GLU A 20 3.36 13.92 8.60
C GLU A 20 2.12 13.74 7.72
N ARG A 21 1.67 14.82 7.04
CA ARG A 21 0.57 14.73 6.09
C ARG A 21 0.85 13.71 4.99
N GLY A 22 2.08 13.69 4.47
CA GLY A 22 2.54 12.71 3.50
C GLY A 22 2.45 11.26 4.03
N ARG A 23 2.90 11.02 5.27
CA ARG A 23 2.80 9.69 5.91
C ARG A 23 1.35 9.25 6.09
N VAL A 24 0.47 10.13 6.56
CA VAL A 24 -0.96 9.81 6.73
C VAL A 24 -1.62 9.49 5.40
N ALA A 25 -1.39 10.32 4.37
CA ALA A 25 -1.92 10.08 3.04
C ALA A 25 -1.38 8.77 2.42
N GLY A 26 -0.08 8.50 2.61
CA GLY A 26 0.56 7.26 2.19
C GLY A 26 -0.03 6.02 2.87
N ALA A 27 -0.24 6.07 4.18
CA ALA A 27 -0.85 4.99 4.96
C ALA A 27 -2.28 4.71 4.52
N ALA A 28 -3.09 5.75 4.31
CA ALA A 28 -4.45 5.60 3.80
C ALA A 28 -4.48 4.96 2.41
N ARG A 29 -3.56 5.37 1.51
CA ARG A 29 -3.44 4.78 0.18
C ARG A 29 -2.98 3.32 0.23
N ALA A 30 -2.00 3.01 1.09
CA ALA A 30 -1.53 1.64 1.28
C ALA A 30 -2.66 0.73 1.78
N ALA A 31 -3.45 1.18 2.75
CA ALA A 31 -4.62 0.45 3.24
C ALA A 31 -5.63 0.18 2.13
N ALA A 32 -6.00 1.21 1.35
CA ALA A 32 -6.93 1.06 0.23
C ALA A 32 -6.43 0.09 -0.86
N VAL A 33 -5.12 0.11 -1.14
CA VAL A 33 -4.51 -0.85 -2.08
C VAL A 33 -4.60 -2.27 -1.51
N ARG A 34 -4.28 -2.49 -0.24
CA ARG A 34 -4.36 -3.82 0.39
C ARG A 34 -5.77 -4.38 0.37
N GLU A 35 -6.77 -3.60 0.77
CA GLU A 35 -8.17 -4.02 0.75
C GLU A 35 -8.61 -4.43 -0.65
N ARG A 36 -8.27 -3.59 -1.63
CA ARG A 36 -8.60 -3.85 -3.03
C ARG A 36 -7.92 -5.15 -3.50
N VAL A 37 -6.64 -5.38 -3.17
CA VAL A 37 -5.88 -6.59 -3.56
C VAL A 37 -6.50 -7.82 -2.93
N ALA A 38 -6.77 -7.77 -1.62
CA ALA A 38 -7.35 -8.87 -0.89
C ALA A 38 -8.73 -9.26 -1.44
N ALA A 39 -9.59 -8.26 -1.73
CA ALA A 39 -10.91 -8.48 -2.29
C ALA A 39 -10.85 -9.16 -3.67
N ARG A 40 -9.95 -8.71 -4.57
CA ARG A 40 -9.83 -9.33 -5.90
C ARG A 40 -9.20 -10.71 -5.85
N ALA A 41 -8.19 -10.93 -5.01
CA ALA A 41 -7.59 -12.24 -4.85
C ALA A 41 -8.56 -13.27 -4.25
N GLY A 42 -9.40 -12.85 -3.29
CA GLY A 42 -10.39 -13.71 -2.65
C GLY A 42 -11.53 -14.14 -3.58
N ALA A 43 -11.74 -13.43 -4.70
CA ALA A 43 -12.68 -13.83 -5.74
C ALA A 43 -12.15 -14.96 -6.64
N VAL A 44 -10.84 -15.29 -6.57
CA VAL A 44 -10.24 -16.34 -7.39
C VAL A 44 -10.38 -17.70 -6.71
N ALA A 45 -11.10 -18.62 -7.36
CA ALA A 45 -11.35 -19.95 -6.81
C ALA A 45 -10.06 -20.73 -6.51
N GLY A 46 -9.94 -21.21 -5.27
CA GLY A 46 -8.77 -21.96 -4.79
C GLY A 46 -7.58 -21.10 -4.36
N VAL A 47 -7.79 -19.78 -4.24
CA VAL A 47 -6.85 -18.84 -3.61
C VAL A 47 -7.37 -18.50 -2.22
N GLU A 48 -6.50 -18.62 -1.25
CA GLU A 48 -6.68 -18.14 0.11
C GLU A 48 -5.92 -16.81 0.27
N VAL A 49 -6.47 -15.91 1.09
CA VAL A 49 -5.94 -14.56 1.27
C VAL A 49 -5.86 -14.24 2.75
N ALA A 50 -4.71 -13.74 3.18
CA ALA A 50 -4.50 -13.16 4.51
C ALA A 50 -3.88 -11.77 4.39
N VAL A 51 -4.20 -10.90 5.36
CA VAL A 51 -3.56 -9.59 5.51
C VAL A 51 -2.72 -9.63 6.77
N GLU A 52 -1.41 -9.48 6.62
CA GLU A 52 -0.44 -9.55 7.71
C GLU A 52 0.33 -8.23 7.77
N GLY A 53 -0.10 -7.35 8.68
CA GLY A 53 0.43 -5.99 8.76
C GLY A 53 0.25 -5.23 7.44
N ASP A 54 1.35 -4.90 6.80
CA ASP A 54 1.37 -4.19 5.51
C ASP A 54 1.43 -5.12 4.28
N ALA A 55 1.43 -6.44 4.49
CA ALA A 55 1.47 -7.43 3.41
C ALA A 55 0.09 -8.04 3.14
N VAL A 56 -0.13 -8.41 1.87
CA VAL A 56 -1.21 -9.32 1.47
C VAL A 56 -0.56 -10.64 1.08
N VAL A 57 -0.90 -11.71 1.80
CA VAL A 57 -0.37 -13.05 1.60
C VAL A 57 -1.40 -13.86 0.82
N LEU A 58 -0.96 -14.48 -0.27
CA LEU A 58 -1.78 -15.34 -1.12
C LEU A 58 -1.27 -16.78 -1.02
N SER A 59 -2.16 -17.72 -0.67
CA SER A 59 -1.87 -19.16 -0.61
C SER A 59 -2.84 -19.95 -1.48
N GLY A 60 -2.45 -21.16 -1.87
CA GLY A 60 -3.26 -22.02 -2.74
C GLY A 60 -2.44 -22.85 -3.72
N ARG A 61 -3.08 -23.87 -4.30
CA ARG A 61 -2.43 -24.75 -5.27
C ARG A 61 -2.39 -24.13 -6.66
N GLY A 62 -1.21 -24.17 -7.29
CA GLY A 62 -1.03 -23.72 -8.67
C GLY A 62 -1.03 -22.20 -8.85
N LEU A 63 -0.83 -21.42 -7.78
CA LEU A 63 -0.74 -19.95 -7.81
C LEU A 63 0.21 -19.43 -8.89
N ALA A 64 1.42 -19.99 -8.97
CA ALA A 64 2.42 -19.60 -9.96
C ALA A 64 1.99 -19.86 -11.42
N ARG A 65 1.14 -20.88 -11.65
CA ARG A 65 0.55 -21.12 -12.97
C ARG A 65 -0.58 -20.13 -13.24
N ARG A 66 -1.44 -19.88 -12.25
CA ARG A 66 -2.58 -18.95 -12.35
C ARG A 66 -2.14 -17.50 -12.58
N SER A 67 -1.01 -17.05 -12.02
CA SER A 67 -0.47 -15.71 -12.31
C SER A 67 -0.15 -15.46 -13.77
N ILE A 68 -0.04 -16.54 -14.56
CA ILE A 68 0.21 -16.48 -15.99
C ILE A 68 -1.08 -16.75 -16.77
N THR A 69 -1.85 -17.78 -16.35
CA THR A 69 -2.94 -18.32 -17.18
C THR A 69 -4.32 -17.79 -16.84
N ASP A 70 -4.52 -17.23 -15.65
CA ASP A 70 -5.80 -16.71 -15.18
C ASP A 70 -5.78 -15.18 -15.28
N PRO A 71 -6.51 -14.56 -16.24
CA PRO A 71 -6.49 -13.11 -16.42
C PRO A 71 -6.97 -12.34 -15.19
N ALA A 72 -7.88 -12.91 -14.39
CA ALA A 72 -8.37 -12.26 -13.19
C ALA A 72 -7.30 -12.24 -12.09
N PHE A 73 -6.52 -13.33 -11.98
CA PHE A 73 -5.39 -13.41 -11.05
C PHE A 73 -4.14 -12.66 -11.55
N ALA A 74 -3.87 -12.68 -12.86
CA ALA A 74 -2.80 -11.89 -13.47
C ALA A 74 -3.01 -10.39 -13.20
N GLN A 75 -4.27 -9.92 -13.28
CA GLN A 75 -4.59 -8.56 -12.89
C GLN A 75 -4.18 -8.29 -11.46
N VAL A 76 -4.43 -9.16 -10.47
CA VAL A 76 -4.01 -8.97 -9.05
C VAL A 76 -2.51 -8.66 -8.91
N ALA A 77 -1.66 -9.20 -9.79
CA ALA A 77 -0.22 -8.97 -9.77
C ALA A 77 0.22 -7.59 -10.32
N GLU A 78 -0.61 -6.88 -11.07
CA GLU A 78 -0.24 -5.62 -11.75
C GLU A 78 -0.28 -4.36 -10.86
N TRP A 79 -0.50 -4.48 -9.55
CA TRP A 79 -1.01 -3.38 -8.70
C TRP A 79 0.07 -2.54 -8.03
N GLY A 80 1.33 -2.88 -8.29
CA GLY A 80 2.48 -2.05 -7.95
C GLY A 80 2.80 -0.97 -8.99
N ARG A 81 2.02 -0.88 -10.09
CA ARG A 81 2.16 0.15 -11.13
C ARG A 81 1.18 1.31 -10.94
#